data_AF-A0A936IJ93-F1
#
_entry.id   AF-A0A936IJ93-F1
#
_cell.length_a   1.000
_cell.length_b   1.000
_cell.length_c   1.000
_cell.angle_alpha   90.00
_cell.angle_beta   90.00
_cell.angle_gamma   90.00
#
_symmetry.space_group_name_H-M   'P 1'
#
loop_
_entity.id
_entity.type
_entity.pdbx_description
1 polymer ?
#
loop_
_entity_poly.entity_id
_entity_poly.type
_entity_poly.pdbx_seq_one_letter_code
_entity_poly.pdbx_strand_id
1 'polypeptide(L)'
;MIVVPTLSMCLVALAQGGEPPQERMPIEPMPIPVGMARALGGQKIQIDGALEDWPATSPVLLLDTRQLSGTAMQAYRGASDLAAQLFFAWDDQDLYVAAKVRDDWHRPLGARTYGVGEVPPADSILLTFDPKRDTRSLGRDLGREDDREFWLAQVDGEGAERVVIWDRFRGTARWSDGGRLVVARDDKAGITTYEARLPWSEVLPPGMHPAPNLPLDMQMVVNDLDEVTDVMAQTRLGWTFGTGPRIDPGVFGTLFLMAPADGAELRLPEVPPRTRLVDDPVPGPRYWVEFYERLREGPPQVFDPEHGDPRNALTEARRGALTSLDAHLAGFPRVDFLEFQHRIHRRMRREAAGIVATGLPYFWDHVLADVRRRLDAPAPEHGFRLFRLPQDGWVVVSKEATFAIDPAGYGLEQLLFEKLDFVLLTDPLDACKRNDQLLLRMLATGRAFVTHIAFHLPAVDISKLALAEPGREYAQKGLRVAVLGDRDGEGKVATSIGYVVRWPDGTTLGHTGLFARADHIPPDLREVDAMILSAEHVTPHVAGQRIAAKLTVLDDVLQCARRAGSEGRVSLEGAFELQGALRPHRSVILAPGETRVIHR
;
A
#
# COMPACT_ATOMS: atom_id res chain seq x y z
N MET A 1 10.94 -10.62 58.00
CA MET A 1 9.70 -11.31 57.59
C MET A 1 9.13 -10.52 56.41
N ILE A 2 9.61 -10.81 55.21
CA ILE A 2 9.19 -10.19 53.94
C ILE A 2 9.19 -11.35 52.94
N VAL A 3 8.00 -11.69 52.44
CA VAL A 3 7.76 -12.79 51.52
C VAL A 3 7.94 -12.26 50.10
N VAL A 4 8.86 -12.87 49.35
CA VAL A 4 9.07 -12.65 47.91
C VAL A 4 8.18 -13.64 47.15
N PRO A 5 7.28 -13.21 46.24
CA PRO A 5 6.58 -14.16 45.38
C PRO A 5 7.47 -14.50 44.18
N THR A 6 7.83 -15.77 44.09
CA THR A 6 8.44 -16.41 42.92
C THR A 6 7.46 -16.38 41.73
N LEU A 7 7.87 -15.71 40.64
CA LEU A 7 7.31 -15.90 39.31
C LEU A 7 7.51 -17.36 38.88
N SER A 8 6.44 -18.13 38.83
CA SER A 8 6.42 -19.48 38.27
C SER A 8 5.16 -19.63 37.43
N MET A 9 5.11 -18.93 36.30
CA MET A 9 4.15 -19.17 35.21
C MET A 9 4.85 -18.82 33.90
N CYS A 10 5.25 -19.86 33.15
CA CYS A 10 5.41 -19.91 31.69
C CYS A 10 6.31 -21.10 31.31
N LEU A 11 5.81 -22.34 31.44
CA LEU A 11 6.48 -23.53 30.88
C LEU A 11 5.55 -24.77 30.81
N VAL A 12 4.32 -24.62 30.30
CA VAL A 12 3.40 -25.76 30.05
C VAL A 12 2.83 -25.77 28.61
N ALA A 13 3.40 -25.02 27.66
CA ALA A 13 2.90 -24.95 26.28
C ALA A 13 3.70 -25.75 25.22
N LEU A 14 4.60 -26.67 25.62
CA LEU A 14 5.48 -27.37 24.66
C LEU A 14 5.29 -28.90 24.57
N ALA A 15 4.14 -29.44 25.01
CA ALA A 15 3.88 -30.87 24.93
C ALA A 15 2.46 -31.25 24.44
N GLN A 16 1.86 -30.43 23.58
CA GLN A 16 0.73 -30.91 22.78
C GLN A 16 1.31 -31.60 21.54
N GLY A 17 1.23 -32.93 21.50
CA GLY A 17 1.57 -33.73 20.32
C GLY A 17 0.81 -33.17 19.13
N GLY A 18 1.55 -32.68 18.13
CA GLY A 18 0.95 -32.13 16.92
C GLY A 18 0.09 -33.19 16.28
N GLU A 19 -1.20 -32.91 16.12
CA GLU A 19 -2.07 -33.70 15.25
C GLU A 19 -1.38 -33.84 13.89
N PRO A 20 -1.43 -35.03 13.26
CA PRO A 20 -0.89 -35.20 11.92
C PRO A 20 -1.52 -34.12 11.02
N PRO A 21 -0.72 -33.47 10.14
CA PRO A 21 -1.21 -32.39 9.31
C PRO A 21 -2.43 -32.90 8.52
N GLN A 22 -3.61 -32.38 8.86
CA GLN A 22 -4.83 -32.65 8.12
C GLN A 22 -4.53 -32.40 6.65
N GLU A 23 -4.81 -33.42 5.83
CA GLU A 23 -4.68 -33.34 4.38
C GLU A 23 -5.48 -32.12 3.93
N ARG A 24 -4.79 -31.08 3.47
CA ARG A 24 -5.44 -29.82 3.08
C ARG A 24 -6.38 -30.15 1.93
N MET A 25 -7.69 -30.11 2.19
CA MET A 25 -8.68 -30.20 1.13
C MET A 25 -8.32 -29.15 0.06
N PRO A 26 -8.33 -29.52 -1.24
CA PRO A 26 -8.11 -28.55 -2.30
C PRO A 26 -9.11 -27.40 -2.12
N ILE A 27 -8.59 -26.18 -2.02
CA ILE A 27 -9.43 -24.99 -1.91
C ILE A 27 -10.00 -24.74 -3.30
N GLU A 28 -11.25 -25.13 -3.53
CA GLU A 28 -11.96 -24.69 -4.73
C GLU A 28 -12.13 -23.16 -4.67
N PRO A 29 -11.73 -22.43 -5.71
CA PRO A 29 -11.92 -20.97 -5.76
C PRO A 29 -13.41 -20.66 -5.65
N MET A 30 -13.76 -19.58 -4.95
CA MET A 30 -15.16 -19.16 -4.90
C MET A 30 -15.63 -18.88 -6.33
N PRO A 31 -16.82 -19.39 -6.73
CA PRO A 31 -17.40 -18.99 -7.99
C PRO A 31 -17.59 -17.48 -7.98
N ILE A 32 -17.42 -16.85 -9.14
CA ILE A 32 -17.69 -15.41 -9.31
C ILE A 32 -19.14 -15.17 -8.89
N PRO A 33 -19.40 -14.30 -7.91
CA PRO A 33 -20.74 -14.16 -7.39
C PRO A 33 -21.64 -13.41 -8.38
N VAL A 34 -22.93 -13.78 -8.35
CA VAL A 34 -23.96 -13.15 -9.18
C VAL A 34 -24.99 -12.52 -8.25
N GLY A 35 -25.26 -11.23 -8.49
CA GLY A 35 -26.22 -10.43 -7.75
C GLY A 35 -27.32 -9.93 -8.69
N MET A 36 -28.34 -9.29 -8.12
CA MET A 36 -29.42 -8.72 -8.91
C MET A 36 -29.98 -7.44 -8.30
N ALA A 37 -30.29 -6.49 -9.17
CA ALA A 37 -31.07 -5.30 -8.87
C ALA A 37 -32.46 -5.47 -9.48
N ARG A 38 -33.52 -5.32 -8.69
CA ARG A 38 -34.89 -5.42 -9.23
C ARG A 38 -35.42 -4.07 -9.69
N ALA A 39 -36.09 -4.05 -10.84
CA ALA A 39 -36.77 -2.85 -11.30
C ALA A 39 -37.90 -2.48 -10.31
N LEU A 40 -38.00 -1.20 -9.96
CA LEU A 40 -39.02 -0.68 -9.04
C LEU A 40 -40.44 -0.73 -9.64
N GLY A 41 -40.55 -0.65 -10.98
CA GLY A 41 -41.84 -0.53 -11.66
C GLY A 41 -42.57 0.74 -11.20
N GLY A 42 -43.69 0.58 -10.48
CA GLY A 42 -44.45 1.69 -9.89
C GLY A 42 -44.08 2.05 -8.45
N GLN A 43 -43.22 1.27 -7.79
CA GLN A 43 -42.76 1.51 -6.43
C GLN A 43 -41.78 2.69 -6.39
N LYS A 44 -41.68 3.35 -5.23
CA LYS A 44 -40.72 4.43 -5.00
C LYS A 44 -39.92 4.11 -3.75
N ILE A 45 -38.61 4.37 -3.81
CA ILE A 45 -37.71 4.33 -2.66
C ILE A 45 -37.40 5.77 -2.23
N GLN A 46 -37.56 6.07 -0.95
CA GLN A 46 -37.15 7.33 -0.34
C GLN A 46 -35.78 7.15 0.29
N ILE A 47 -34.79 7.93 -0.16
CA ILE A 47 -33.46 7.91 0.46
C ILE A 47 -33.54 8.64 1.81
N ASP A 48 -33.82 7.91 2.88
CA ASP A 48 -34.01 8.41 4.24
C ASP A 48 -33.30 7.56 5.32
N GLY A 49 -32.59 6.51 4.92
CA GLY A 49 -31.86 5.60 5.79
C GLY A 49 -32.69 4.45 6.35
N ALA A 50 -33.95 4.33 5.92
CA ALA A 50 -34.88 3.29 6.33
C ALA A 50 -35.13 2.32 5.15
N LEU A 51 -35.32 1.02 5.42
CA LEU A 51 -35.43 0.01 4.35
C LEU A 51 -36.83 -0.61 4.22
N GLU A 52 -37.86 0.03 4.78
CA GLU A 52 -39.24 -0.48 4.79
C GLU A 52 -39.89 -0.46 3.42
N ASP A 53 -39.51 0.50 2.57
CA ASP A 53 -40.01 0.68 1.21
C ASP A 53 -39.13 -0.02 0.16
N TRP A 54 -38.13 -0.80 0.58
CA TRP A 54 -37.33 -1.60 -0.32
C TRP A 54 -38.10 -2.85 -0.77
N PRO A 55 -37.97 -3.25 -2.05
CA PRO A 55 -38.61 -4.47 -2.52
C PRO A 55 -38.10 -5.66 -1.72
N ALA A 56 -38.99 -6.62 -1.43
CA ALA A 56 -38.67 -7.91 -0.82
C ALA A 56 -37.78 -8.72 -1.77
N THR A 57 -36.52 -8.34 -1.84
CA THR A 57 -35.44 -8.96 -2.59
C THR A 57 -34.67 -9.86 -1.65
N SER A 58 -34.06 -10.92 -2.17
CA SER A 58 -33.05 -11.65 -1.42
C SER A 58 -31.81 -10.76 -1.34
N PRO A 59 -31.42 -10.27 -0.15
CA PRO A 59 -30.21 -9.48 -0.03
C PRO A 59 -28.99 -10.31 -0.40
N VAL A 60 -27.94 -9.65 -0.89
CA VAL A 60 -26.61 -10.26 -0.94
C VAL A 60 -26.07 -10.29 0.48
N LEU A 61 -25.88 -11.49 1.02
CA LEU A 61 -25.35 -11.69 2.36
C LEU A 61 -23.83 -11.75 2.33
N LEU A 62 -23.18 -10.87 3.10
CA LEU A 62 -21.75 -10.90 3.35
C LEU A 62 -21.50 -11.49 4.74
N LEU A 63 -21.51 -12.83 4.82
CA LEU A 63 -21.43 -13.60 6.07
C LEU A 63 -20.33 -14.67 6.04
N ASP A 64 -19.69 -14.89 4.89
CA ASP A 64 -18.66 -15.90 4.74
C ASP A 64 -17.30 -15.34 5.14
N THR A 65 -16.51 -16.10 5.90
CA THR A 65 -15.14 -15.68 6.25
C THR A 65 -14.22 -15.49 5.05
N ARG A 66 -14.53 -16.12 3.90
CA ARG A 66 -13.89 -15.87 2.60
C ARG A 66 -14.25 -14.51 2.02
N GLN A 67 -15.19 -13.77 2.59
CA GLN A 67 -15.50 -12.39 2.22
C GLN A 67 -14.76 -11.39 3.10
N LEU A 68 -13.95 -11.84 4.07
CA LEU A 68 -13.17 -10.98 4.94
C LEU A 68 -11.74 -10.77 4.44
N SER A 69 -11.20 -9.60 4.77
CA SER A 69 -9.78 -9.28 4.70
C SER A 69 -9.38 -8.44 5.91
N GLY A 70 -8.12 -8.52 6.33
CA GLY A 70 -7.61 -7.74 7.47
C GLY A 70 -7.89 -8.37 8.84
N THR A 71 -8.15 -9.66 8.94
CA THR A 71 -8.50 -10.34 10.21
C THR A 71 -7.33 -10.57 11.19
N ALA A 72 -6.16 -9.99 10.92
CA ALA A 72 -5.00 -10.16 11.76
C ALA A 72 -5.16 -9.46 13.12
N MET A 73 -4.40 -9.91 14.12
CA MET A 73 -4.36 -9.28 15.45
C MET A 73 -5.73 -9.21 16.16
N GLN A 74 -6.65 -10.12 15.82
CA GLN A 74 -8.03 -10.14 16.34
C GLN A 74 -8.85 -8.89 15.97
N ALA A 75 -8.51 -8.22 14.86
CA ALA A 75 -9.30 -7.13 14.30
C ALA A 75 -10.69 -7.59 13.78
N TYR A 76 -10.93 -8.90 13.70
CA TYR A 76 -12.26 -9.45 13.44
C TYR A 76 -12.64 -10.46 14.52
N ARG A 77 -13.74 -10.20 15.23
CA ARG A 77 -14.23 -10.98 16.37
C ARG A 77 -15.49 -11.81 16.06
N GLY A 78 -15.83 -11.95 14.78
CA GLY A 78 -16.98 -12.72 14.29
C GLY A 78 -18.10 -11.84 13.73
N ALA A 79 -19.21 -12.43 13.30
CA ALA A 79 -20.30 -11.70 12.64
C ALA A 79 -21.03 -10.69 13.55
N SER A 80 -20.74 -10.70 14.86
CA SER A 80 -21.18 -9.66 15.80
C SER A 80 -20.37 -8.37 15.70
N ASP A 81 -19.16 -8.48 15.15
CA ASP A 81 -18.19 -7.40 14.93
C ASP A 81 -18.53 -6.74 13.59
N LEU A 82 -18.29 -7.45 12.48
CA LEU A 82 -18.56 -6.99 11.13
C LEU A 82 -19.40 -8.01 10.33
N ALA A 83 -20.53 -7.56 9.80
CA ALA A 83 -21.37 -8.31 8.87
C ALA A 83 -22.20 -7.34 8.02
N ALA A 84 -22.55 -7.71 6.79
CA ALA A 84 -23.36 -6.83 5.94
C ALA A 84 -24.41 -7.56 5.10
N GLN A 85 -25.52 -6.86 4.84
CA GLN A 85 -26.56 -7.26 3.90
C GLN A 85 -26.74 -6.16 2.86
N LEU A 86 -26.72 -6.54 1.58
CA LEU A 86 -26.78 -5.57 0.48
C LEU A 86 -28.07 -5.73 -0.30
N PHE A 87 -28.60 -4.60 -0.72
CA PHE A 87 -29.84 -4.49 -1.47
C PHE A 87 -29.61 -3.63 -2.71
N PHE A 88 -30.18 -4.07 -3.83
CA PHE A 88 -30.09 -3.35 -5.09
C PHE A 88 -31.48 -3.28 -5.73
N ALA A 89 -31.82 -2.09 -6.23
CA ALA A 89 -33.01 -1.86 -7.02
C ALA A 89 -32.70 -0.83 -8.12
N TRP A 90 -33.53 -0.73 -9.14
CA TRP A 90 -33.31 0.24 -10.22
C TRP A 90 -34.60 0.74 -10.85
N ASP A 91 -34.52 1.89 -11.51
CA ASP A 91 -35.53 2.39 -12.44
C ASP A 91 -34.86 3.00 -13.69
N ASP A 92 -35.64 3.65 -14.55
CA ASP A 92 -35.14 4.24 -15.79
C ASP A 92 -34.12 5.39 -15.58
N GLN A 93 -34.01 5.94 -14.37
CA GLN A 93 -33.17 7.11 -14.05
C GLN A 93 -31.99 6.76 -13.15
N ASP A 94 -32.21 5.87 -12.17
CA ASP A 94 -31.27 5.64 -11.08
C ASP A 94 -31.07 4.16 -10.75
N LEU A 95 -29.86 3.86 -10.27
CA LEU A 95 -29.53 2.67 -9.50
C LEU A 95 -29.63 3.00 -8.01
N TYR A 96 -30.38 2.20 -7.27
CA TYR A 96 -30.53 2.29 -5.82
C TYR A 96 -29.67 1.23 -5.16
N VAL A 97 -28.88 1.64 -4.17
CA VAL A 97 -28.02 0.75 -3.39
C VAL A 97 -28.30 0.98 -1.91
N ALA A 98 -28.54 -0.08 -1.16
CA ALA A 98 -28.57 -0.02 0.29
C ALA A 98 -27.73 -1.12 0.92
N ALA A 99 -27.25 -0.84 2.12
CA ALA A 99 -26.55 -1.81 2.95
C ALA A 99 -26.93 -1.64 4.41
N LYS A 100 -27.19 -2.76 5.08
CA LYS A 100 -27.22 -2.85 6.54
C LYS A 100 -25.92 -3.46 7.01
N VAL A 101 -25.09 -2.66 7.67
CA VAL A 101 -23.78 -3.05 8.19
C VAL A 101 -23.89 -3.16 9.70
N ARG A 102 -23.54 -4.32 10.24
CA ARG A 102 -23.23 -4.47 11.66
C ARG A 102 -21.77 -4.13 11.85
N ASP A 103 -21.52 -3.28 12.83
CA ASP A 103 -20.22 -2.71 13.20
C ASP A 103 -20.40 -2.19 14.64
N ASP A 104 -19.46 -2.42 15.56
CA ASP A 104 -19.56 -1.96 16.95
C ASP A 104 -19.08 -0.51 17.17
N TRP A 105 -18.32 0.07 16.24
CA TRP A 105 -17.84 1.45 16.33
C TRP A 105 -17.81 2.15 14.97
N HIS A 106 -18.76 3.07 14.77
CA HIS A 106 -18.86 3.80 13.50
C HIS A 106 -18.05 5.11 13.51
N ARG A 107 -17.13 5.24 12.54
CA ARG A 107 -16.29 6.42 12.29
C ARG A 107 -16.77 7.23 11.08
N PRO A 108 -17.37 8.42 11.28
CA PRO A 108 -17.68 9.33 10.19
C PRO A 108 -16.44 10.09 9.68
N LEU A 109 -16.55 10.65 8.48
CA LEU A 109 -15.57 11.60 7.96
C LEU A 109 -15.85 13.00 8.54
N GLY A 110 -15.02 13.41 9.50
CA GLY A 110 -15.17 14.70 10.17
C GLY A 110 -14.88 15.90 9.27
N ALA A 111 -15.57 17.03 9.50
CA ALA A 111 -15.52 18.26 8.69
C ALA A 111 -14.13 18.94 8.59
N ARG A 112 -13.17 18.54 9.45
CA ARG A 112 -11.76 19.04 9.42
C ARG A 112 -10.80 18.09 8.73
N THR A 113 -11.26 16.91 8.33
CA THR A 113 -10.45 15.94 7.60
C THR A 113 -10.31 16.47 6.18
N TYR A 114 -9.07 16.64 5.73
CA TYR A 114 -8.71 17.19 4.42
C TYR A 114 -9.62 16.60 3.33
N GLY A 115 -10.13 17.48 2.46
CA GLY A 115 -11.25 17.21 1.55
C GLY A 115 -11.10 15.98 0.64
N VAL A 116 -12.05 15.81 -0.29
CA VAL A 116 -12.26 14.62 -1.12
C VAL A 116 -11.10 14.23 -2.07
N GLY A 117 -9.87 14.69 -1.85
CA GLY A 117 -8.71 14.42 -2.71
C GLY A 117 -8.17 12.99 -2.61
N GLU A 118 -8.27 12.32 -1.47
CA GLU A 118 -7.68 10.98 -1.23
C GLU A 118 -8.56 10.12 -0.31
N VAL A 119 -8.32 8.80 -0.24
CA VAL A 119 -9.12 7.83 0.55
C VAL A 119 -9.41 8.38 1.94
N PRO A 120 -10.65 8.82 2.22
CA PRO A 120 -10.92 9.42 3.50
C PRO A 120 -10.98 8.32 4.56
N PRO A 121 -10.32 8.48 5.72
CA PRO A 121 -10.32 7.48 6.77
C PRO A 121 -11.65 7.54 7.54
N ALA A 122 -12.66 6.87 7.00
CA ALA A 122 -13.99 6.73 7.57
C ALA A 122 -14.60 5.39 7.16
N ASP A 123 -15.53 4.89 7.97
CA ASP A 123 -16.28 3.69 7.65
C ASP A 123 -17.13 3.92 6.44
N SER A 124 -16.99 3.03 5.47
CA SER A 124 -17.53 3.29 4.16
C SER A 124 -17.84 2.04 3.38
N ILE A 125 -18.60 2.25 2.30
CA ILE A 125 -18.81 1.28 1.26
C ILE A 125 -18.17 1.81 -0.01
N LEU A 126 -17.22 1.05 -0.54
CA LEU A 126 -16.65 1.27 -1.87
C LEU A 126 -17.40 0.39 -2.87
N LEU A 127 -18.01 1.03 -3.86
CA LEU A 127 -18.59 0.38 -5.04
C LEU A 127 -17.69 0.64 -6.24
N THR A 128 -17.42 -0.38 -7.04
CA THR A 128 -16.73 -0.21 -8.32
C THR A 128 -17.54 -0.91 -9.40
N PHE A 129 -17.78 -0.23 -10.51
CA PHE A 129 -18.51 -0.77 -11.66
C PHE A 129 -17.59 -0.84 -12.88
N ASP A 130 -17.68 -1.95 -13.59
CA ASP A 130 -17.28 -2.15 -14.99
C ASP A 130 -18.57 -2.39 -15.81
N PRO A 131 -19.16 -1.33 -16.39
CA PRO A 131 -20.40 -1.44 -17.15
C PRO A 131 -20.26 -2.24 -18.44
N LYS A 132 -19.12 -2.15 -19.13
CA LYS A 132 -18.88 -2.85 -20.40
C LYS A 132 -18.49 -4.30 -20.23
N ARG A 133 -18.16 -4.73 -19.02
CA ARG A 133 -17.70 -6.09 -18.69
C ARG A 133 -16.50 -6.48 -19.54
N ASP A 134 -15.64 -5.51 -19.78
CA ASP A 134 -14.43 -5.69 -20.56
C ASP A 134 -13.19 -5.92 -19.71
N THR A 135 -13.36 -6.04 -18.39
CA THR A 135 -12.26 -6.37 -17.49
C THR A 135 -11.97 -7.88 -17.41
N ARG A 136 -10.71 -8.28 -17.70
CA ARG A 136 -10.40 -9.71 -18.01
C ARG A 136 -9.17 -10.31 -17.31
N SER A 137 -8.28 -9.51 -16.73
CA SER A 137 -7.06 -10.02 -16.08
C SER A 137 -6.65 -9.20 -14.86
N LEU A 138 -5.83 -9.82 -14.01
CA LEU A 138 -5.08 -9.10 -12.99
C LEU A 138 -4.16 -8.08 -13.70
N GLY A 139 -4.24 -6.79 -13.33
CA GLY A 139 -3.26 -5.77 -13.72
C GLY A 139 -3.82 -4.56 -14.49
N ARG A 140 -2.89 -3.73 -15.01
CA ARG A 140 -3.14 -2.48 -15.75
C ARG A 140 -3.99 -2.66 -17.01
N ASP A 141 -5.25 -2.23 -16.98
CA ASP A 141 -6.05 -2.02 -18.19
C ASP A 141 -6.30 -0.53 -18.40
N LEU A 142 -5.66 0.03 -19.44
CA LEU A 142 -5.79 1.45 -19.82
C LEU A 142 -7.12 1.74 -20.52
N GLY A 143 -7.89 0.72 -20.92
CA GLY A 143 -9.19 0.87 -21.57
C GLY A 143 -10.34 1.19 -20.61
N ARG A 144 -10.11 1.12 -19.30
CA ARG A 144 -11.10 1.28 -18.21
C ARG A 144 -11.45 2.75 -17.92
N GLU A 145 -11.59 3.55 -18.96
CA GLU A 145 -12.01 4.95 -18.83
C GLU A 145 -13.49 5.07 -18.42
N ASP A 146 -14.29 4.02 -18.61
CA ASP A 146 -15.69 3.97 -18.21
C ASP A 146 -15.97 3.34 -16.85
N ASP A 147 -14.96 2.75 -16.20
CA ASP A 147 -15.11 2.28 -14.83
C ASP A 147 -15.41 3.42 -13.87
N ARG A 148 -16.24 3.14 -12.88
CA ARG A 148 -16.71 4.15 -11.91
C ARG A 148 -16.57 3.61 -10.51
N GLU A 149 -15.97 4.41 -9.64
CA GLU A 149 -15.89 4.12 -8.22
C GLU A 149 -16.73 5.12 -7.44
N PHE A 150 -17.58 4.59 -6.56
CA PHE A 150 -18.41 5.37 -5.67
C PHE A 150 -18.03 5.03 -4.23
N TRP A 151 -17.87 6.07 -3.42
CA TRP A 151 -17.58 5.93 -2.01
C TRP A 151 -18.76 6.47 -1.21
N LEU A 152 -19.37 5.59 -0.43
CA LEU A 152 -20.51 5.88 0.43
C LEU A 152 -20.03 5.91 1.87
N ALA A 153 -20.01 7.08 2.50
CA ALA A 153 -19.66 7.23 3.90
C ALA A 153 -20.49 8.33 4.56
N GLN A 154 -20.57 8.29 5.90
CA GLN A 154 -21.08 9.42 6.64
C GLN A 154 -20.05 10.57 6.57
N VAL A 155 -20.47 11.73 6.08
CA VAL A 155 -19.65 12.94 5.99
C VAL A 155 -20.29 14.06 6.79
N ASP A 156 -19.50 14.70 7.65
CA ASP A 156 -19.94 15.87 8.40
C ASP A 156 -19.79 17.14 7.57
N GLY A 157 -20.77 18.05 7.65
CA GLY A 157 -20.68 19.39 7.07
C GLY A 157 -20.91 19.46 5.56
N GLU A 158 -20.03 20.16 4.83
CA GLU A 158 -20.15 20.39 3.38
C GLU A 158 -19.88 19.09 2.61
N GLY A 159 -20.94 18.36 2.30
CA GLY A 159 -20.84 17.00 1.74
C GLY A 159 -21.81 16.01 2.37
N ALA A 160 -22.46 16.38 3.47
CA ALA A 160 -23.53 15.58 4.06
C ALA A 160 -24.58 15.22 3.00
N GLU A 161 -25.04 13.98 3.07
CA GLU A 161 -26.00 13.36 2.14
C GLU A 161 -25.57 13.24 0.66
N ARG A 162 -24.29 13.38 0.35
CA ARG A 162 -23.79 13.29 -1.04
C ARG A 162 -22.94 12.04 -1.26
N VAL A 163 -23.04 11.50 -2.47
CA VAL A 163 -22.18 10.43 -2.94
C VAL A 163 -20.88 11.00 -3.48
N VAL A 164 -19.76 10.37 -3.16
CA VAL A 164 -18.45 10.68 -3.76
C VAL A 164 -18.20 9.78 -4.95
N ILE A 165 -17.79 10.36 -6.07
CA ILE A 165 -17.23 9.65 -7.21
C ILE A 165 -15.72 9.80 -7.16
N TRP A 166 -15.04 8.67 -7.15
CA TRP A 166 -13.60 8.60 -6.97
C TRP A 166 -12.91 8.21 -8.28
N ASP A 167 -12.01 9.06 -8.76
CA ASP A 167 -11.06 8.75 -9.83
C ASP A 167 -9.76 8.28 -9.18
N ARG A 168 -9.76 6.99 -8.87
CA ARG A 168 -8.63 6.30 -8.24
C ARG A 168 -7.35 6.34 -9.07
N PHE A 169 -7.49 6.35 -10.39
CA PHE A 169 -6.35 6.42 -11.31
C PHE A 169 -5.62 7.75 -11.16
N ARG A 170 -6.37 8.86 -11.16
CA ARG A 170 -5.82 10.21 -11.01
C ARG A 170 -5.59 10.60 -9.55
N GLY A 171 -6.15 9.84 -8.61
CA GLY A 171 -6.12 10.18 -7.19
C GLY A 171 -6.88 11.48 -6.93
N THR A 172 -8.05 11.63 -7.55
CA THR A 172 -8.95 12.76 -7.35
C THR A 172 -10.34 12.25 -7.04
N ALA A 173 -11.18 13.02 -6.36
CA ALA A 173 -12.59 12.71 -6.26
C ALA A 173 -13.44 13.97 -6.39
N ARG A 174 -14.72 13.75 -6.67
CA ARG A 174 -15.74 14.79 -6.76
C ARG A 174 -17.04 14.28 -6.16
N TRP A 175 -17.95 15.20 -5.92
CA TRP A 175 -19.33 14.82 -5.63
C TRP A 175 -20.03 14.34 -6.90
N SER A 176 -20.91 13.36 -6.75
CA SER A 176 -21.84 12.96 -7.81
C SER A 176 -22.81 14.09 -8.14
N ASP A 177 -23.11 14.25 -9.42
CA ASP A 177 -24.14 15.16 -9.91
C ASP A 177 -25.49 14.44 -9.89
N GLY A 178 -26.36 14.80 -8.94
CA GLY A 178 -27.69 14.20 -8.77
C GLY A 178 -27.72 12.97 -7.86
N GLY A 179 -26.57 12.39 -7.50
CA GLY A 179 -26.49 11.34 -6.49
C GLY A 179 -26.88 11.83 -5.10
N ARG A 180 -27.53 10.94 -4.32
CA ARG A 180 -27.92 11.19 -2.93
C ARG A 180 -27.54 10.00 -2.06
N LEU A 181 -27.08 10.26 -0.85
CA LEU A 181 -26.73 9.27 0.16
C LEU A 181 -27.41 9.65 1.47
N VAL A 182 -27.89 8.70 2.25
CA VAL A 182 -28.19 8.87 3.67
C VAL A 182 -27.48 7.75 4.42
N VAL A 183 -26.85 8.10 5.54
CA VAL A 183 -26.25 7.14 6.46
C VAL A 183 -26.92 7.31 7.81
N ALA A 184 -27.56 6.24 8.30
CA ALA A 184 -28.30 6.22 9.55
C ALA A 184 -27.74 5.15 10.49
N ARG A 185 -27.38 5.54 11.71
CA ARG A 185 -26.79 4.65 12.72
C ARG A 185 -27.77 4.39 13.85
N ASP A 186 -27.97 3.11 14.19
CA ASP A 186 -28.58 2.65 15.44
C ASP A 186 -27.48 2.13 16.37
N ASP A 187 -27.01 2.98 17.27
CA ASP A 187 -25.95 2.66 18.23
C ASP A 187 -26.34 1.55 19.21
N LYS A 188 -27.64 1.38 19.49
CA LYS A 188 -28.11 0.33 20.41
C LYS A 188 -28.05 -1.04 19.74
N ALA A 189 -28.36 -1.12 18.45
CA ALA A 189 -28.29 -2.35 17.67
C ALA A 189 -26.89 -2.63 17.11
N GLY A 190 -26.03 -1.61 17.04
CA GLY A 190 -24.74 -1.65 16.35
C GLY A 190 -24.93 -1.82 14.86
N ILE A 191 -25.87 -1.08 14.27
CA ILE A 191 -26.23 -1.18 12.85
C ILE A 191 -26.12 0.19 12.18
N THR A 192 -25.32 0.27 11.12
CA THR A 192 -25.29 1.41 10.19
C THR A 192 -26.03 1.02 8.91
N THR A 193 -27.01 1.82 8.53
CA THR A 193 -27.70 1.70 7.24
C THR A 193 -27.17 2.76 6.30
N TYR A 194 -26.66 2.33 5.15
CA TYR A 194 -26.29 3.18 4.03
C TYR A 194 -27.38 3.05 2.98
N GLU A 195 -27.89 4.17 2.49
CA GLU A 195 -28.90 4.19 1.44
C GLU A 195 -28.53 5.24 0.39
N ALA A 196 -28.37 4.82 -0.86
CA ALA A 196 -27.88 5.67 -1.93
C ALA A 196 -28.70 5.54 -3.20
N ARG A 197 -28.84 6.68 -3.88
CA ARG A 197 -29.33 6.79 -5.26
C ARG A 197 -28.20 7.26 -6.15
N LEU A 198 -27.90 6.48 -7.18
CA LEU A 198 -26.84 6.72 -8.15
C LEU A 198 -27.45 6.91 -9.55
N PRO A 199 -27.35 8.12 -10.15
CA PRO A 199 -27.85 8.36 -11.49
C PRO A 199 -27.16 7.46 -12.52
N TRP A 200 -27.92 6.92 -13.47
CA TRP A 200 -27.33 6.08 -14.52
C TRP A 200 -26.33 6.84 -15.39
N SER A 201 -26.45 8.16 -15.51
CA SER A 201 -25.46 9.01 -16.20
C SER A 201 -24.09 9.03 -15.52
N GLU A 202 -24.02 8.68 -14.24
CA GLU A 202 -22.76 8.57 -13.48
C GLU A 202 -22.21 7.14 -13.49
N VAL A 203 -23.08 6.13 -13.59
CA VAL A 203 -22.71 4.70 -13.56
C VAL A 203 -22.39 4.15 -14.95
N LEU A 204 -23.18 4.50 -15.98
CA LEU A 204 -23.04 3.96 -17.34
C LEU A 204 -22.31 4.94 -18.27
N PRO A 205 -21.50 4.43 -19.21
CA PRO A 205 -20.89 5.27 -20.24
C PRO A 205 -21.94 5.87 -21.20
N PRO A 206 -21.61 6.98 -21.89
CA PRO A 206 -22.49 7.57 -22.90
C PRO A 206 -22.95 6.56 -23.95
N GLY A 207 -24.25 6.55 -24.24
CA GLY A 207 -24.88 5.64 -25.21
C GLY A 207 -25.31 4.28 -24.64
N MET A 208 -25.01 3.99 -23.38
CA MET A 208 -25.52 2.83 -22.66
C MET A 208 -26.70 3.26 -21.77
N HIS A 209 -27.73 2.42 -21.72
CA HIS A 209 -28.96 2.68 -20.97
C HIS A 209 -29.32 1.47 -20.11
N PRO A 210 -29.93 1.67 -18.92
CA PRO A 210 -30.41 0.56 -18.11
C PRO A 210 -31.53 -0.18 -18.85
N ALA A 211 -31.52 -1.51 -18.76
CA ALA A 211 -32.56 -2.35 -19.35
C ALA A 211 -32.65 -3.68 -18.62
N PRO A 212 -33.81 -4.37 -18.65
CA PRO A 212 -33.91 -5.72 -18.11
C PRO A 212 -32.90 -6.68 -18.72
N ASN A 213 -32.33 -7.54 -17.86
CA ASN A 213 -31.24 -8.47 -18.10
C ASN A 213 -29.89 -7.84 -18.47
N LEU A 214 -29.72 -6.52 -18.34
CA LEU A 214 -28.41 -5.90 -18.50
C LEU A 214 -27.46 -6.40 -17.40
N PRO A 215 -26.32 -7.03 -17.76
CA PRO A 215 -25.30 -7.40 -16.80
C PRO A 215 -24.32 -6.23 -16.63
N LEU A 216 -23.96 -5.95 -15.38
CA LEU A 216 -22.88 -5.04 -15.01
C LEU A 216 -21.89 -5.81 -14.16
N ASP A 217 -20.59 -5.73 -14.43
CA ASP A 217 -19.61 -6.29 -13.50
C ASP A 217 -19.34 -5.25 -12.41
N MET A 218 -19.28 -5.68 -11.16
CA MET A 218 -19.05 -4.77 -10.04
C MET A 218 -18.38 -5.47 -8.86
N GLN A 219 -17.90 -4.66 -7.93
CA GLN A 219 -17.58 -5.10 -6.58
C GLN A 219 -18.20 -4.17 -5.55
N MET A 220 -18.27 -4.68 -4.32
CA MET A 220 -18.57 -3.87 -3.16
C MET A 220 -17.66 -4.29 -2.01
N VAL A 221 -17.07 -3.32 -1.32
CA VAL A 221 -16.26 -3.53 -0.12
C VAL A 221 -16.72 -2.60 1.00
N VAL A 222 -17.07 -3.18 2.14
CA VAL A 222 -17.27 -2.45 3.41
C VAL A 222 -15.90 -2.29 4.06
N ASN A 223 -15.54 -1.06 4.38
CA ASN A 223 -14.34 -0.70 5.13
C ASN A 223 -14.75 -0.42 6.57
N ASP A 224 -14.04 -1.07 7.49
CA ASP A 224 -14.29 -1.04 8.94
C ASP A 224 -13.04 -0.50 9.64
N LEU A 225 -13.19 0.69 10.23
CA LEU A 225 -12.17 1.42 10.94
C LEU A 225 -12.51 1.39 12.42
N ASP A 226 -11.69 0.70 13.22
CA ASP A 226 -11.85 0.56 14.68
C ASP A 226 -11.06 1.59 15.50
N GLU A 227 -10.34 2.51 14.84
CA GLU A 227 -9.52 3.52 15.52
C GLU A 227 -9.55 4.89 14.82
N VAL A 228 -9.44 5.97 15.61
CA VAL A 228 -9.54 7.36 15.15
C VAL A 228 -8.28 7.82 14.40
N THR A 229 -7.12 7.27 14.72
CA THR A 229 -5.84 7.71 14.13
C THR A 229 -5.45 6.91 12.89
N ASP A 230 -6.15 5.82 12.61
CA ASP A 230 -5.82 4.96 11.50
C ASP A 230 -6.24 5.54 10.14
N VAL A 231 -5.39 5.36 9.15
CA VAL A 231 -5.60 5.86 7.77
C VAL A 231 -6.17 4.80 6.83
N MET A 232 -6.30 3.55 7.30
CA MET A 232 -6.93 2.47 6.56
C MET A 232 -7.71 1.57 7.52
N ALA A 233 -8.82 1.03 7.03
CA ALA A 233 -9.61 -0.02 7.65
C ALA A 233 -8.75 -1.18 8.20
N GLN A 234 -9.02 -1.59 9.42
CA GLN A 234 -8.43 -2.75 10.06
C GLN A 234 -9.02 -4.02 9.45
N THR A 235 -10.35 -4.04 9.26
CA THR A 235 -11.08 -5.14 8.65
C THR A 235 -11.84 -4.66 7.42
N ARG A 236 -12.00 -5.54 6.43
CA ARG A 236 -12.78 -5.28 5.22
C ARG A 236 -13.68 -6.46 4.93
N LEU A 237 -14.90 -6.19 4.51
CA LEU A 237 -15.88 -7.20 4.10
C LEU A 237 -16.30 -6.95 2.65
N GLY A 238 -15.88 -7.81 1.74
CA GLY A 238 -16.07 -7.64 0.31
C GLY A 238 -17.00 -8.69 -0.28
N TRP A 239 -17.94 -8.25 -1.13
CA TRP A 239 -18.64 -9.16 -2.04
C TRP A 239 -17.62 -9.87 -2.94
N THR A 240 -16.68 -9.07 -3.44
CA THR A 240 -15.43 -9.47 -4.07
C THR A 240 -14.35 -8.46 -3.65
N PHE A 241 -13.09 -8.63 -4.09
CA PHE A 241 -11.97 -7.73 -3.76
C PHE A 241 -11.16 -7.38 -5.01
N GLY A 242 -11.85 -6.99 -6.09
CA GLY A 242 -11.21 -6.52 -7.31
C GLY A 242 -10.80 -5.07 -7.15
N THR A 243 -9.58 -4.81 -6.70
CA THR A 243 -9.26 -3.45 -6.27
C THR A 243 -8.86 -2.53 -7.43
N GLY A 244 -9.80 -1.73 -7.92
CA GLY A 244 -9.53 -0.58 -8.78
C GLY A 244 -9.14 -0.91 -10.23
N PRO A 245 -8.77 0.13 -11.02
CA PRO A 245 -8.54 0.02 -12.47
C PRO A 245 -7.36 -0.89 -12.83
N ARG A 246 -6.48 -1.23 -11.86
CA ARG A 246 -5.24 -1.97 -12.14
C ARG A 246 -4.99 -3.21 -11.31
N ILE A 247 -5.81 -3.53 -10.32
CA ILE A 247 -5.50 -4.65 -9.42
C ILE A 247 -6.72 -5.57 -9.30
N ASP A 248 -6.54 -6.81 -9.76
CA ASP A 248 -7.49 -7.93 -9.70
C ASP A 248 -8.97 -7.70 -10.06
N PRO A 249 -9.30 -6.91 -11.08
CA PRO A 249 -10.71 -6.69 -11.44
C PRO A 249 -11.37 -7.94 -12.08
N GLY A 250 -10.57 -8.94 -12.46
CA GLY A 250 -11.04 -10.26 -12.86
C GLY A 250 -11.85 -11.00 -11.79
N VAL A 251 -11.91 -10.50 -10.56
CA VAL A 251 -12.79 -11.05 -9.52
C VAL A 251 -14.09 -10.27 -9.32
N PHE A 252 -14.45 -9.29 -10.16
CA PHE A 252 -15.77 -8.64 -10.06
C PHE A 252 -16.91 -9.66 -10.11
N GLY A 253 -17.95 -9.43 -9.32
CA GLY A 253 -19.22 -10.15 -9.46
C GLY A 253 -20.02 -9.57 -10.62
N THR A 254 -21.08 -10.26 -11.04
CA THR A 254 -22.01 -9.73 -12.05
C THR A 254 -23.34 -9.36 -11.39
N LEU A 255 -23.76 -8.10 -11.51
CA LEU A 255 -25.08 -7.61 -11.12
C LEU A 255 -25.99 -7.59 -12.35
N PHE A 256 -27.11 -8.32 -12.29
CA PHE A 256 -28.15 -8.24 -13.32
C PHE A 256 -29.23 -7.23 -12.97
N LEU A 257 -29.59 -6.37 -13.91
CA LEU A 257 -30.77 -5.53 -13.83
C LEU A 257 -32.02 -6.35 -14.19
N MET A 258 -32.78 -6.81 -13.22
CA MET A 258 -33.95 -7.66 -13.45
C MET A 258 -35.20 -6.81 -13.71
N ALA A 259 -36.11 -7.33 -14.53
CA ALA A 259 -37.46 -6.78 -14.69
C ALA A 259 -38.24 -6.74 -13.35
N PRO A 260 -39.38 -6.03 -13.27
CA PRO A 260 -40.27 -6.12 -12.13
C PRO A 260 -40.70 -7.58 -11.88
N ALA A 261 -41.02 -7.91 -10.63
CA ALA A 261 -41.32 -9.28 -10.23
C ALA A 261 -42.69 -9.75 -10.78
N ASP A 262 -42.70 -10.45 -11.91
CA ASP A 262 -43.92 -11.07 -12.46
C ASP A 262 -43.93 -12.60 -12.18
N GLY A 263 -43.87 -13.01 -10.91
CA GLY A 263 -44.02 -14.41 -10.51
C GLY A 263 -43.12 -14.91 -9.36
N ALA A 264 -43.37 -16.14 -8.91
CA ALA A 264 -42.68 -16.76 -7.76
C ALA A 264 -41.31 -17.38 -8.11
N GLU A 265 -41.02 -17.65 -9.39
CA GLU A 265 -39.77 -18.29 -9.81
C GLU A 265 -38.79 -17.25 -10.37
N LEU A 266 -37.66 -17.09 -9.69
CA LEU A 266 -36.58 -16.21 -10.12
C LEU A 266 -35.62 -16.99 -11.03
N ARG A 267 -35.63 -16.69 -12.33
CA ARG A 267 -34.67 -17.25 -13.28
C ARG A 267 -33.54 -16.26 -13.53
N LEU A 268 -32.35 -16.60 -13.04
CA LEU A 268 -31.14 -15.86 -13.33
C LEU A 268 -30.77 -16.04 -14.82
N PRO A 269 -30.45 -14.96 -15.56
CA PRO A 269 -29.85 -15.10 -16.87
C PRO A 269 -28.51 -15.84 -16.77
N GLU A 270 -28.14 -16.54 -17.83
CA GLU A 270 -26.77 -17.06 -17.95
C GLU A 270 -25.79 -15.89 -18.00
N VAL A 271 -24.76 -15.92 -17.16
CA VAL A 271 -23.70 -14.90 -17.15
C VAL A 271 -23.02 -14.92 -18.51
N PRO A 272 -23.14 -13.86 -19.33
CA PRO A 272 -22.45 -13.83 -20.60
C PRO A 272 -20.94 -13.92 -20.35
N PRO A 273 -20.20 -14.66 -21.19
CA PRO A 273 -18.76 -14.75 -21.04
C PRO A 273 -18.19 -13.33 -21.10
N ARG A 274 -17.22 -13.05 -20.24
CA ARG A 274 -16.43 -11.84 -20.40
C ARG A 274 -15.80 -11.91 -21.78
N THR A 275 -15.95 -10.84 -22.54
CA THR A 275 -15.32 -10.74 -23.86
C THR A 275 -13.80 -10.97 -23.65
N ARG A 276 -13.00 -11.47 -24.60
CA ARG A 276 -11.52 -11.60 -24.43
C ARG A 276 -10.78 -10.50 -25.18
N LEU A 277 -9.92 -9.75 -24.51
CA LEU A 277 -9.13 -8.72 -25.19
C LEU A 277 -8.09 -9.49 -25.98
N VAL A 278 -7.86 -9.08 -27.22
CA VAL A 278 -6.95 -9.81 -28.12
C VAL A 278 -5.51 -9.73 -27.61
N ASP A 279 -5.18 -8.70 -26.83
CA ASP A 279 -3.89 -8.48 -26.18
C ASP A 279 -4.09 -8.25 -24.67
N ASP A 280 -3.30 -8.92 -23.81
CA ASP A 280 -3.26 -8.61 -22.37
C ASP A 280 -2.39 -7.34 -22.19
N PRO A 281 -2.97 -6.19 -21.78
CA PRO A 281 -2.20 -4.95 -21.61
C PRO A 281 -1.19 -5.04 -20.45
N VAL A 282 -1.33 -6.04 -19.58
CA VAL A 282 -0.49 -6.24 -18.40
C VAL A 282 0.63 -7.19 -18.75
N PRO A 283 1.89 -6.79 -18.53
CA PRO A 283 2.97 -7.75 -18.67
C PRO A 283 2.84 -8.82 -17.58
N GLY A 284 2.68 -10.08 -18.02
CA GLY A 284 2.61 -11.22 -17.12
C GLY A 284 3.97 -11.57 -16.48
N PRO A 285 4.01 -12.58 -15.58
CA PRO A 285 5.21 -12.99 -14.85
C PRO A 285 6.47 -13.17 -15.70
N ARG A 286 6.34 -13.80 -16.88
CA ARG A 286 7.46 -14.04 -17.79
C ARG A 286 8.13 -12.75 -18.24
N TYR A 287 7.36 -11.73 -18.60
CA TYR A 287 7.91 -10.43 -19.00
C TYR A 287 8.77 -9.84 -17.89
N TRP A 288 8.30 -9.87 -16.65
CA TRP A 288 9.00 -9.25 -15.52
C TRP A 288 10.28 -9.99 -15.14
N VAL A 289 10.30 -11.31 -15.26
CA VAL A 289 11.53 -12.11 -15.13
C VAL A 289 12.53 -11.71 -16.22
N GLU A 290 12.11 -11.72 -17.49
CA GLU A 290 12.98 -11.31 -18.60
C GLU A 290 13.44 -9.84 -18.48
N PHE A 291 12.57 -8.97 -17.98
CA PHE A 291 12.88 -7.57 -17.71
C PHE A 291 13.96 -7.42 -16.62
N TYR A 292 13.83 -8.15 -15.51
CA TYR A 292 14.81 -8.13 -14.44
C TYR A 292 16.17 -8.67 -14.90
N GLU A 293 16.20 -9.74 -15.71
CA GLU A 293 17.45 -10.25 -16.27
C GLU A 293 18.13 -9.22 -17.19
N ARG A 294 17.39 -8.54 -18.08
CA ARG A 294 17.95 -7.43 -18.89
C ARG A 294 18.49 -6.29 -18.04
N LEU A 295 17.82 -5.97 -16.92
CA LEU A 295 18.30 -4.94 -16.00
C LEU A 295 19.64 -5.35 -15.36
N ARG A 296 19.83 -6.64 -15.06
CA ARG A 296 21.05 -7.18 -14.46
C ARG A 296 22.23 -7.32 -15.42
N GLU A 297 21.96 -7.48 -16.72
CA GLU A 297 23.01 -7.58 -17.76
C GLU A 297 23.89 -6.33 -17.83
N GLY A 298 23.31 -5.15 -17.57
CA GLY A 298 24.07 -3.90 -17.47
C GLY A 298 24.29 -3.52 -16.01
N PRO A 299 25.45 -3.77 -15.38
CA PRO A 299 25.66 -3.47 -13.97
C PRO A 299 25.56 -1.96 -13.67
N PRO A 300 25.31 -1.58 -12.40
CA PRO A 300 25.28 -0.18 -11.99
C PRO A 300 26.60 0.53 -12.26
N GLN A 301 26.53 1.63 -13.00
CA GLN A 301 27.67 2.46 -13.39
C GLN A 301 27.76 3.68 -12.47
N VAL A 302 28.97 3.93 -11.96
CA VAL A 302 29.25 5.15 -11.19
C VAL A 302 29.46 6.28 -12.17
N PHE A 303 28.67 7.34 -12.04
CA PHE A 303 28.91 8.60 -12.72
C PHE A 303 30.13 9.30 -12.13
N ASP A 304 31.08 9.61 -13.00
CA ASP A 304 32.20 10.48 -12.70
C ASP A 304 31.95 11.86 -13.33
N PRO A 305 31.96 12.94 -12.53
CA PRO A 305 31.85 14.33 -12.98
C PRO A 305 32.70 14.73 -14.19
N GLU A 306 33.86 14.09 -14.37
CA GLU A 306 34.76 14.35 -15.49
C GLU A 306 34.18 13.89 -16.85
N HIS A 307 33.25 12.93 -16.86
CA HIS A 307 32.65 12.37 -18.07
C HIS A 307 31.48 13.19 -18.66
N GLY A 308 31.21 14.39 -18.13
CA GLY A 308 30.16 15.26 -18.69
C GLY A 308 28.75 14.86 -18.22
N ASP A 309 27.84 14.60 -19.15
CA ASP A 309 26.44 14.28 -18.84
C ASP A 309 26.32 12.89 -18.17
N PRO A 310 25.69 12.75 -16.98
CA PRO A 310 25.43 11.47 -16.31
C PRO A 310 24.80 10.40 -17.20
N ARG A 311 23.98 10.79 -18.18
CA ARG A 311 23.34 9.87 -19.13
C ARG A 311 24.39 9.08 -19.92
N ASN A 312 25.52 9.72 -20.24
CA ASN A 312 26.59 9.13 -21.03
C ASN A 312 27.43 8.09 -20.25
N ALA A 313 27.31 8.04 -18.92
CA ALA A 313 27.95 6.99 -18.12
C ALA A 313 27.25 5.62 -18.28
N LEU A 314 26.03 5.58 -18.82
CA LEU A 314 25.25 4.36 -19.00
C LEU A 314 25.37 3.84 -20.43
N THR A 315 25.48 2.51 -20.56
CA THR A 315 25.25 1.83 -21.85
C THR A 315 23.83 2.08 -22.33
N GLU A 316 23.63 2.04 -23.65
CA GLU A 316 22.30 2.20 -24.25
C GLU A 316 21.29 1.17 -23.71
N ALA A 317 21.69 -0.09 -23.60
CA ALA A 317 20.86 -1.16 -23.05
C ALA A 317 20.41 -0.88 -21.61
N ARG A 318 21.34 -0.47 -20.73
CA ARG A 318 21.01 -0.13 -19.33
C ARG A 318 20.09 1.09 -19.26
N ARG A 319 20.37 2.13 -20.05
CA ARG A 319 19.54 3.33 -20.10
C ARG A 319 18.12 2.99 -20.54
N GLY A 320 17.96 2.17 -21.58
CA GLY A 320 16.66 1.69 -22.06
C GLY A 320 15.90 0.88 -21.00
N ALA A 321 16.58 0.01 -20.25
CA ALA A 321 15.97 -0.74 -19.15
C ALA A 321 15.50 0.17 -18.01
N LEU A 322 16.32 1.13 -17.57
CA LEU A 322 15.95 2.10 -16.53
C LEU A 322 14.79 3.01 -16.97
N THR A 323 14.81 3.51 -18.20
CA THR A 323 13.71 4.31 -18.75
C THR A 323 12.41 3.50 -18.80
N SER A 324 12.48 2.24 -19.17
CA SER A 324 11.31 1.35 -19.20
C SER A 324 10.76 1.08 -17.79
N LEU A 325 11.65 0.86 -16.80
CA LEU A 325 11.24 0.72 -15.40
C LEU A 325 10.57 2.00 -14.89
N ASP A 326 11.20 3.16 -15.15
CA ASP A 326 10.68 4.47 -14.76
C ASP A 326 9.29 4.72 -15.36
N ALA A 327 9.05 4.34 -16.63
CA ALA A 327 7.74 4.44 -17.27
C ALA A 327 6.68 3.53 -16.63
N HIS A 328 7.04 2.32 -16.21
CA HIS A 328 6.13 1.43 -15.48
C HIS A 328 5.75 2.00 -14.10
N LEU A 329 6.74 2.53 -13.38
CA LEU A 329 6.55 3.17 -12.06
C LEU A 329 5.72 4.45 -12.16
N ALA A 330 6.03 5.31 -13.15
CA ALA A 330 5.26 6.51 -13.49
C ALA A 330 3.81 6.16 -13.86
N GLY A 331 3.66 5.03 -14.54
CA GLY A 331 2.38 4.49 -14.89
C GLY A 331 1.60 4.13 -13.64
N PHE A 332 2.18 3.45 -12.65
CA PHE A 332 1.43 2.83 -11.54
C PHE A 332 0.61 3.86 -10.73
N PRO A 333 -0.71 3.66 -10.50
CA PRO A 333 -1.56 4.65 -9.84
C PRO A 333 -1.11 4.81 -8.40
N ARG A 334 -0.98 6.06 -7.99
CA ARG A 334 -0.50 6.43 -6.66
C ARG A 334 -1.36 5.79 -5.56
N VAL A 335 -2.68 5.90 -5.66
CA VAL A 335 -3.61 5.36 -4.68
C VAL A 335 -3.48 3.84 -4.56
N ASP A 336 -3.37 3.14 -5.68
CA ASP A 336 -3.18 1.69 -5.70
C ASP A 336 -1.90 1.28 -4.97
N PHE A 337 -0.83 2.07 -5.14
CA PHE A 337 0.43 1.83 -4.44
C PHE A 337 0.29 2.05 -2.93
N LEU A 338 -0.33 3.14 -2.51
CA LEU A 338 -0.54 3.44 -1.08
C LEU A 338 -1.42 2.40 -0.40
N GLU A 339 -2.56 2.05 -1.00
CA GLU A 339 -3.41 0.99 -0.45
C GLU A 339 -2.70 -0.36 -0.42
N PHE A 340 -1.88 -0.67 -1.41
CA PHE A 340 -1.08 -1.89 -1.38
C PHE A 340 -0.13 -1.90 -0.17
N GLN A 341 0.56 -0.79 0.14
CA GLN A 341 1.37 -0.68 1.36
C GLN A 341 0.55 -0.88 2.62
N HIS A 342 -0.59 -0.22 2.73
CA HIS A 342 -1.44 -0.36 3.91
C HIS A 342 -1.98 -1.79 4.07
N ARG A 343 -2.33 -2.48 2.97
CA ARG A 343 -2.74 -3.89 2.97
C ARG A 343 -1.62 -4.82 3.44
N ILE A 344 -0.38 -4.56 3.03
CA ILE A 344 0.80 -5.26 3.57
C ILE A 344 0.86 -5.07 5.09
N HIS A 345 0.74 -3.82 5.56
CA HIS A 345 0.81 -3.48 6.98
C HIS A 345 -0.34 -4.07 7.81
N ARG A 346 -1.54 -4.28 7.23
CA ARG A 346 -2.68 -4.94 7.90
C ARG A 346 -2.73 -6.45 7.74
N ARG A 347 -1.72 -7.07 7.12
CA ARG A 347 -1.72 -8.50 6.75
C ARG A 347 -2.99 -8.90 5.99
N MET A 348 -3.47 -8.05 5.07
CA MET A 348 -4.52 -8.37 4.11
C MET A 348 -3.97 -9.32 3.03
N ARG A 349 -3.46 -10.48 3.48
CA ARG A 349 -2.60 -11.39 2.69
C ARG A 349 -3.26 -11.85 1.41
N ARG A 350 -4.58 -12.07 1.42
CA ARG A 350 -5.29 -12.48 0.22
C ARG A 350 -5.30 -11.39 -0.83
N GLU A 351 -5.70 -10.18 -0.44
CA GLU A 351 -5.68 -9.04 -1.36
C GLU A 351 -4.27 -8.80 -1.86
N ALA A 352 -3.29 -8.69 -0.95
CA ALA A 352 -1.89 -8.51 -1.28
C ALA A 352 -1.37 -9.61 -2.24
N ALA A 353 -1.73 -10.88 -2.03
CA ALA A 353 -1.39 -12.00 -2.90
C ALA A 353 -1.98 -11.85 -4.31
N GLY A 354 -3.24 -11.40 -4.42
CA GLY A 354 -3.86 -11.03 -5.70
C GLY A 354 -3.07 -9.93 -6.39
N ILE A 355 -2.68 -8.88 -5.65
CA ILE A 355 -1.89 -7.77 -6.22
C ILE A 355 -0.53 -8.26 -6.77
N VAL A 356 0.18 -9.11 -6.02
CA VAL A 356 1.53 -9.57 -6.42
C VAL A 356 1.54 -10.68 -7.47
N ALA A 357 0.39 -11.17 -7.91
CA ALA A 357 0.32 -12.24 -8.89
C ALA A 357 0.79 -11.80 -10.30
N THR A 358 0.86 -10.50 -10.58
CA THR A 358 1.24 -9.94 -11.89
C THR A 358 1.78 -8.51 -11.80
N GLY A 359 2.12 -7.93 -12.95
CA GLY A 359 2.47 -6.53 -13.06
C GLY A 359 3.70 -6.13 -12.25
N LEU A 360 3.80 -4.85 -11.95
CA LEU A 360 4.91 -4.29 -11.17
C LEU A 360 5.05 -4.91 -9.76
N PRO A 361 3.96 -5.24 -9.04
CA PRO A 361 4.06 -5.94 -7.76
C PRO A 361 4.67 -7.35 -7.84
N TYR A 362 4.39 -8.10 -8.91
CA TYR A 362 5.10 -9.36 -9.18
C TYR A 362 6.61 -9.13 -9.38
N PHE A 363 6.98 -8.10 -10.15
CA PHE A 363 8.39 -7.75 -10.33
C PHE A 363 9.07 -7.48 -8.98
N TRP A 364 8.42 -6.73 -8.09
CA TRP A 364 8.98 -6.47 -6.76
C TRP A 364 9.16 -7.74 -5.91
N ASP A 365 8.17 -8.62 -5.90
CA ASP A 365 8.25 -9.91 -5.17
C ASP A 365 9.39 -10.78 -5.73
N HIS A 366 9.48 -10.89 -7.06
CA HIS A 366 10.52 -11.63 -7.75
C HIS A 366 11.93 -11.09 -7.42
N VAL A 367 12.11 -9.77 -7.47
CA VAL A 367 13.38 -9.11 -7.13
C VAL A 367 13.71 -9.30 -5.66
N LEU A 368 12.74 -9.22 -4.75
CA LEU A 368 12.97 -9.43 -3.32
C LEU A 368 13.47 -10.85 -3.02
N ALA A 369 12.89 -11.87 -3.68
CA ALA A 369 13.35 -13.24 -3.58
C ALA A 369 14.81 -13.39 -4.05
N ASP A 370 15.21 -12.70 -5.13
CA ASP A 370 16.60 -12.68 -5.60
C ASP A 370 17.55 -12.00 -4.60
N VAL A 371 17.18 -10.82 -4.09
CA VAL A 371 17.93 -10.13 -3.03
C VAL A 371 18.15 -11.07 -1.85
N ARG A 372 17.09 -11.72 -1.38
CA ARG A 372 17.17 -12.66 -0.25
C ARG A 372 18.17 -13.79 -0.50
N ARG A 373 18.21 -14.39 -1.69
CA ARG A 373 19.21 -15.42 -2.02
C ARG A 373 20.64 -14.85 -1.99
N ARG A 374 20.82 -13.63 -2.48
CA ARG A 374 22.14 -12.97 -2.54
C ARG A 374 22.65 -12.50 -1.19
N LEU A 375 21.78 -12.34 -0.19
CA LEU A 375 22.18 -12.13 1.21
C LEU A 375 22.85 -13.36 1.84
N ASP A 376 22.78 -14.55 1.22
CA ASP A 376 23.53 -15.73 1.69
C ASP A 376 25.00 -15.71 1.22
N ALA A 377 25.36 -14.82 0.30
CA ALA A 377 26.76 -14.66 -0.09
C ALA A 377 27.58 -14.04 1.07
N PRO A 378 28.84 -14.48 1.28
CA PRO A 378 29.68 -13.95 2.35
C PRO A 378 29.72 -12.42 2.35
N ALA A 379 29.67 -11.84 3.55
CA ALA A 379 29.89 -10.41 3.74
C ALA A 379 31.31 -10.02 3.25
N PRO A 380 31.52 -8.79 2.78
CA PRO A 380 32.86 -8.32 2.45
C PRO A 380 33.76 -8.34 3.70
N GLU A 381 35.06 -8.59 3.52
CA GLU A 381 36.03 -8.62 4.62
C GLU A 381 36.22 -7.23 5.26
N HIS A 382 36.11 -6.17 4.45
CA HIS A 382 36.20 -4.77 4.82
C HIS A 382 35.07 -3.95 4.20
N GLY A 383 34.55 -2.98 4.94
CA GLY A 383 33.42 -2.16 4.54
C GLY A 383 32.09 -2.93 4.49
N PHE A 384 31.23 -2.60 3.53
CA PHE A 384 29.87 -3.17 3.48
C PHE A 384 29.36 -3.33 2.05
N ARG A 385 28.36 -4.19 1.90
CA ARG A 385 27.58 -4.37 0.66
C ARG A 385 26.20 -3.76 0.87
N LEU A 386 25.84 -2.82 0.01
CA LEU A 386 24.55 -2.14 0.00
C LEU A 386 23.66 -2.75 -1.07
N PHE A 387 22.43 -3.12 -0.73
CA PHE A 387 21.39 -3.58 -1.66
C PHE A 387 20.23 -2.60 -1.70
N ARG A 388 19.74 -2.28 -2.89
CA ARG A 388 18.47 -1.55 -3.09
C ARG A 388 17.31 -2.55 -3.00
N LEU A 389 16.38 -2.33 -2.07
CA LEU A 389 15.15 -3.12 -2.01
C LEU A 389 14.20 -2.77 -3.17
N PRO A 390 13.27 -3.67 -3.55
CA PRO A 390 12.53 -3.47 -4.78
C PRO A 390 11.47 -2.36 -4.74
N GLN A 391 10.85 -2.12 -3.58
CA GLN A 391 9.85 -1.08 -3.41
C GLN A 391 10.50 0.18 -2.82
N ASP A 392 10.90 0.12 -1.56
CA ASP A 392 11.64 1.19 -0.89
C ASP A 392 12.66 0.62 0.11
N GLY A 393 13.67 1.43 0.44
CA GLY A 393 14.70 1.13 1.41
C GLY A 393 15.88 0.32 0.89
N TRP A 394 16.68 -0.10 1.87
CA TRP A 394 18.03 -0.63 1.67
C TRP A 394 18.32 -1.77 2.62
N VAL A 395 19.19 -2.70 2.21
CA VAL A 395 19.83 -3.68 3.10
C VAL A 395 21.33 -3.48 3.05
N VAL A 396 21.96 -3.40 4.22
CA VAL A 396 23.39 -3.25 4.39
C VAL A 396 23.94 -4.52 5.01
N VAL A 397 24.92 -5.14 4.34
CA VAL A 397 25.57 -6.38 4.79
C VAL A 397 27.05 -6.12 5.04
N SER A 398 27.50 -6.41 6.25
CA SER A 398 28.90 -6.33 6.67
C SER A 398 29.26 -7.54 7.53
N LYS A 399 30.52 -7.64 7.95
CA LYS A 399 30.98 -8.72 8.84
C LYS A 399 30.38 -8.58 10.24
N GLU A 400 30.15 -7.35 10.68
CA GLU A 400 29.67 -7.00 12.02
C GLU A 400 28.16 -7.17 12.15
N ALA A 401 27.41 -6.74 11.13
CA ALA A 401 25.96 -6.79 11.14
C ALA A 401 25.35 -6.78 9.72
N THR A 402 24.12 -7.28 9.64
CA THR A 402 23.21 -7.08 8.51
C THR A 402 21.98 -6.31 8.98
N PHE A 403 21.71 -5.14 8.42
CA PHE A 403 20.59 -4.30 8.85
C PHE A 403 19.89 -3.67 7.64
N ALA A 404 18.71 -3.11 7.87
CA ALA A 404 17.97 -2.39 6.83
C ALA A 404 17.72 -0.93 7.19
N ILE A 405 17.58 -0.09 6.17
CA ILE A 405 17.18 1.31 6.28
C ILE A 405 15.88 1.45 5.50
N ASP A 406 14.82 1.93 6.15
CA ASP A 406 13.48 2.12 5.57
C ASP A 406 12.91 0.91 4.79
N PRO A 407 13.00 -0.33 5.31
CA PRO A 407 12.59 -1.50 4.54
C PRO A 407 11.07 -1.50 4.29
N ALA A 408 10.65 -1.36 3.04
CA ALA A 408 9.25 -1.41 2.65
C ALA A 408 8.96 -2.45 1.55
N GLY A 409 7.76 -3.03 1.63
CA GLY A 409 7.22 -3.94 0.64
C GLY A 409 6.75 -5.30 1.14
N TYR A 410 6.11 -6.03 0.23
CA TYR A 410 5.42 -7.29 0.51
C TYR A 410 6.41 -8.42 0.84
N GLY A 411 6.11 -9.23 1.86
CA GLY A 411 6.86 -10.44 2.20
C GLY A 411 8.20 -10.21 2.91
N LEU A 412 8.61 -8.97 3.21
CA LEU A 412 9.87 -8.66 3.89
C LEU A 412 10.01 -9.36 5.25
N GLU A 413 8.93 -9.44 6.02
CA GLU A 413 8.92 -10.06 7.35
C GLU A 413 9.16 -11.57 7.29
N GLN A 414 8.86 -12.20 6.15
CA GLN A 414 9.09 -13.62 5.90
C GLN A 414 10.48 -13.86 5.34
N LEU A 415 10.87 -13.06 4.34
CA LEU A 415 12.10 -13.29 3.60
C LEU A 415 13.32 -12.74 4.34
N LEU A 416 13.26 -11.53 4.86
CA LEU A 416 14.44 -10.82 5.37
C LEU A 416 14.59 -10.88 6.89
N PHE A 417 13.52 -11.14 7.65
CA PHE A 417 13.59 -11.10 9.12
C PHE A 417 14.76 -11.93 9.67
N GLU A 418 14.96 -13.17 9.24
CA GLU A 418 16.06 -14.02 9.76
C GLU A 418 17.47 -13.51 9.41
N LYS A 419 17.59 -12.55 8.50
CA LYS A 419 18.86 -11.94 8.08
C LYS A 419 19.16 -10.61 8.76
N LEU A 420 18.16 -9.95 9.33
CA LEU A 420 18.30 -8.60 9.85
C LEU A 420 18.58 -8.59 11.36
N ASP A 421 19.67 -7.94 11.75
CA ASP A 421 20.02 -7.65 13.13
C ASP A 421 19.20 -6.49 13.72
N PHE A 422 19.04 -5.42 12.95
CA PHE A 422 18.25 -4.23 13.32
C PHE A 422 17.73 -3.48 12.08
N VAL A 423 16.88 -2.47 12.31
CA VAL A 423 16.32 -1.57 11.29
C VAL A 423 16.51 -0.11 11.70
N LEU A 424 16.79 0.78 10.74
CA LEU A 424 16.79 2.23 10.92
C LEU A 424 15.64 2.84 10.12
N LEU A 425 14.82 3.70 10.74
CA LEU A 425 13.71 4.39 10.08
C LEU A 425 14.01 5.88 9.95
N THR A 426 14.19 6.36 8.72
CA THR A 426 14.49 7.77 8.41
C THR A 426 13.22 8.59 8.29
N ASP A 427 12.11 7.98 7.87
CA ASP A 427 10.77 8.59 7.85
C ASP A 427 9.74 7.59 8.38
N PRO A 428 9.62 7.45 9.71
CA PRO A 428 8.75 6.45 10.31
C PRO A 428 7.27 6.77 10.12
N LEU A 429 6.88 7.94 9.60
CA LEU A 429 5.47 8.26 9.36
C LEU A 429 5.02 7.87 7.94
N ASP A 430 5.94 7.76 6.99
CA ASP A 430 5.65 7.27 5.65
C ASP A 430 5.52 5.74 5.64
N ALA A 431 4.29 5.25 5.41
CA ALA A 431 4.00 3.83 5.30
C ALA A 431 4.74 3.16 4.11
N CYS A 432 5.13 3.92 3.09
CA CYS A 432 5.92 3.45 1.97
C CYS A 432 7.41 3.28 2.30
N LYS A 433 7.87 3.73 3.48
CA LYS A 433 9.27 3.61 3.95
C LYS A 433 9.44 2.64 5.12
N ARG A 434 8.43 1.84 5.44
CA ARG A 434 8.51 0.87 6.52
C ARG A 434 7.68 -0.38 6.25
N ASN A 435 7.93 -1.42 7.02
CA ASN A 435 7.13 -2.63 7.02
C ASN A 435 6.74 -2.99 8.47
N ASP A 436 5.50 -2.66 8.84
CA ASP A 436 5.00 -2.85 10.21
C ASP A 436 5.07 -4.30 10.68
N GLN A 437 4.95 -5.26 9.76
CA GLN A 437 4.99 -6.68 10.07
C GLN A 437 6.39 -7.18 10.44
N LEU A 438 7.40 -6.65 9.76
CA LEU A 438 8.79 -6.85 10.11
C LEU A 438 9.08 -6.24 11.49
N LEU A 439 8.67 -5.00 11.73
CA LEU A 439 8.92 -4.27 12.98
C LEU A 439 8.24 -4.94 14.18
N LEU A 440 6.99 -5.40 14.03
CA LEU A 440 6.29 -6.19 15.05
C LEU A 440 7.03 -7.48 15.41
N ARG A 441 7.50 -8.21 14.39
CA ARG A 441 8.28 -9.44 14.59
C ARG A 441 9.62 -9.16 15.29
N MET A 442 10.24 -8.03 14.98
CA MET A 442 11.47 -7.59 15.66
C MET A 442 11.22 -7.27 17.14
N LEU A 443 10.18 -6.50 17.46
CA LEU A 443 9.80 -6.23 18.86
C LEU A 443 9.51 -7.52 19.63
N ALA A 444 8.72 -8.42 19.03
CA ALA A 444 8.37 -9.70 19.66
C ALA A 444 9.58 -10.62 19.92
N THR A 445 10.70 -10.41 19.21
CA THR A 445 11.92 -11.20 19.35
C THR A 445 13.08 -10.43 19.99
N GLY A 446 12.83 -9.20 20.47
CA GLY A 446 13.84 -8.35 21.10
C GLY A 446 14.91 -7.81 20.14
N ARG A 447 14.67 -7.84 18.83
CA ARG A 447 15.54 -7.16 17.85
C ARG A 447 15.19 -5.69 17.77
N ALA A 448 16.22 -4.85 17.69
CA ALA A 448 16.03 -3.41 17.72
C ALA A 448 15.56 -2.87 16.37
N PHE A 449 14.66 -1.89 16.39
CA PHE A 449 14.60 -0.91 15.31
C PHE A 449 14.75 0.49 15.93
N VAL A 450 15.33 1.40 15.17
CA VAL A 450 15.61 2.77 15.58
C VAL A 450 14.62 3.69 14.87
N THR A 451 13.82 4.40 15.64
CA THR A 451 12.89 5.44 15.17
C THR A 451 13.06 6.69 16.02
N HIS A 452 12.82 7.87 15.48
CA HIS A 452 12.93 9.16 16.19
C HIS A 452 11.58 9.80 16.50
N ILE A 453 10.52 9.32 15.85
CA ILE A 453 9.14 9.70 16.08
C ILE A 453 8.36 8.44 16.43
N ALA A 454 7.49 8.57 17.41
CA ALA A 454 6.54 7.52 17.73
C ALA A 454 5.45 7.50 16.66
N PHE A 455 5.10 6.31 16.19
CA PHE A 455 4.06 6.11 15.19
C PHE A 455 3.17 4.96 15.65
N HIS A 456 1.96 4.89 15.10
CA HIS A 456 1.09 3.77 15.40
C HIS A 456 1.63 2.50 14.74
N LEU A 457 1.98 1.53 15.59
CA LEU A 457 2.27 0.15 15.21
C LEU A 457 1.20 -0.74 15.87
N PRO A 458 0.49 -1.60 15.13
CA PRO A 458 -0.64 -2.35 15.66
C PRO A 458 -0.31 -3.17 16.92
N ALA A 459 -1.15 -3.10 17.96
CA ALA A 459 -0.96 -3.77 19.25
C ALA A 459 0.30 -3.37 20.04
N VAL A 460 0.95 -2.27 19.68
CA VAL A 460 2.09 -1.72 20.43
C VAL A 460 1.68 -0.39 21.05
N ASP A 461 1.84 -0.30 22.37
CA ASP A 461 1.69 0.95 23.09
C ASP A 461 2.77 1.94 22.63
N ILE A 462 2.34 3.01 21.96
CA ILE A 462 3.20 4.02 21.36
C ILE A 462 4.16 4.66 22.37
N SER A 463 3.78 4.73 23.64
CA SER A 463 4.62 5.27 24.72
C SER A 463 5.81 4.39 25.08
N LYS A 464 5.79 3.12 24.65
CA LYS A 464 6.86 2.14 24.89
C LYS A 464 7.89 2.08 23.76
N LEU A 465 7.67 2.80 22.66
CA LEU A 465 8.64 2.87 21.57
C LEU A 465 9.88 3.66 22.03
N ALA A 466 11.04 3.03 21.97
CA ALA A 466 12.30 3.69 22.26
C ALA A 466 12.64 4.67 21.12
N LEU A 467 12.69 5.97 21.43
CA LEU A 467 12.96 7.00 20.45
C LEU A 467 14.44 7.38 20.43
N ALA A 468 15.01 7.43 19.23
CA ALA A 468 16.33 7.95 18.96
C ALA A 468 16.28 9.48 18.99
N GLU A 469 17.10 10.07 19.86
CA GLU A 469 17.29 11.51 19.93
C GLU A 469 18.28 12.00 18.86
N PRO A 470 17.95 13.04 18.06
CA PRO A 470 18.90 13.70 17.18
C PRO A 470 20.15 14.17 17.93
N GLY A 471 21.32 14.03 17.30
CA GLY A 471 22.62 14.35 17.89
C GLY A 471 23.20 13.28 18.83
N ARG A 472 22.46 12.20 19.15
CA ARG A 472 22.99 11.08 19.94
C ARG A 472 23.55 9.96 19.08
N GLU A 473 24.49 9.22 19.67
CA GLU A 473 25.09 8.01 19.10
C GLU A 473 24.67 6.78 19.92
N TYR A 474 24.35 5.69 19.20
CA TYR A 474 23.89 4.42 19.77
C TYR A 474 24.79 3.29 19.29
N ALA A 475 25.07 2.31 20.16
CA ALA A 475 25.78 1.09 19.77
C ALA A 475 24.79 0.02 19.30
N GLN A 476 25.00 -0.55 18.12
CA GLN A 476 24.17 -1.62 17.56
C GLN A 476 25.06 -2.69 16.93
N LYS A 477 25.12 -3.88 17.55
CA LYS A 477 25.91 -5.03 17.05
C LYS A 477 27.37 -4.69 16.67
N GLY A 478 28.04 -3.87 17.47
CA GLY A 478 29.42 -3.43 17.21
C GLY A 478 29.56 -2.24 16.26
N LEU A 479 28.46 -1.77 15.68
CA LEU A 479 28.40 -0.52 14.91
C LEU A 479 28.03 0.66 15.82
N ARG A 480 28.46 1.86 15.42
CA ARG A 480 28.02 3.12 16.04
C ARG A 480 27.07 3.84 15.10
N VAL A 481 25.88 4.15 15.57
CA VAL A 481 24.80 4.78 14.80
C VAL A 481 24.54 6.16 15.38
N ALA A 482 24.96 7.21 14.70
CA ALA A 482 24.65 8.59 15.05
C ALA A 482 23.38 9.06 14.34
N VAL A 483 22.51 9.74 15.08
CA VAL A 483 21.22 10.26 14.60
C VAL A 483 21.42 11.70 14.15
N LEU A 484 21.08 12.00 12.89
CA LEU A 484 21.23 13.33 12.31
C LEU A 484 19.96 14.17 12.48
N GLY A 485 20.10 15.47 12.25
CA GLY A 485 19.02 16.44 12.39
C GLY A 485 19.02 17.13 13.74
N ASP A 486 18.05 18.00 13.94
CA ASP A 486 17.91 18.81 15.14
C ASP A 486 16.46 18.88 15.59
N ARG A 487 16.27 19.37 16.82
CA ARG A 487 14.99 19.85 17.28
C ARG A 487 14.81 21.30 16.87
N ASP A 488 13.60 21.67 16.45
CA ASP A 488 13.28 23.07 16.24
C ASP A 488 13.26 23.84 17.58
N GLY A 489 13.03 25.17 17.53
CA GLY A 489 12.96 26.01 18.72
C GLY A 489 11.85 25.63 19.70
N GLU A 490 10.89 24.81 19.29
CA GLU A 490 9.81 24.27 20.13
C GLU A 490 10.12 22.85 20.65
N GLY A 491 11.29 22.31 20.32
CA GLY A 491 11.70 20.96 20.71
C GLY A 491 11.16 19.84 19.81
N LYS A 492 10.46 20.15 18.71
CA LYS A 492 9.91 19.14 17.79
C LYS A 492 11.01 18.62 16.88
N VAL A 493 10.97 17.31 16.62
CA VAL A 493 11.87 16.65 15.66
C VAL A 493 11.21 16.71 14.28
N ALA A 494 12.02 16.88 13.22
CA ALA A 494 11.54 16.77 11.85
C ALA A 494 10.91 15.40 11.59
N THR A 495 9.93 15.32 10.68
CA THR A 495 9.25 14.06 10.34
C THR A 495 10.17 13.05 9.67
N SER A 496 11.28 13.52 9.11
CA SER A 496 12.35 12.68 8.59
C SER A 496 13.73 13.17 9.05
N ILE A 497 14.60 12.22 9.39
CA ILE A 497 15.98 12.44 9.84
C ILE A 497 16.97 11.57 9.08
N GLY A 498 18.26 11.89 9.21
CA GLY A 498 19.32 11.04 8.70
C GLY A 498 20.00 10.17 9.76
N TYR A 499 20.91 9.30 9.32
CA TYR A 499 21.75 8.49 10.18
C TYR A 499 23.19 8.44 9.66
N VAL A 500 24.13 8.18 10.56
CA VAL A 500 25.52 7.83 10.23
C VAL A 500 25.84 6.52 10.90
N VAL A 501 26.25 5.54 10.11
CA VAL A 501 26.70 4.25 10.61
C VAL A 501 28.21 4.17 10.46
N ARG A 502 28.89 3.83 11.55
CA ARG A 502 30.36 3.70 11.60
C ARG A 502 30.76 2.29 11.99
N TRP A 503 31.64 1.70 11.20
CA TRP A 503 32.21 0.39 11.42
C TRP A 503 33.52 0.47 12.23
N PRO A 504 33.92 -0.63 12.90
CA PRO A 504 35.19 -0.69 13.63
C PRO A 504 36.44 -0.47 12.77
N ASP A 505 36.40 -0.82 11.47
CA ASP A 505 37.49 -0.59 10.50
C ASP A 505 37.59 0.88 10.02
N GLY A 506 36.66 1.73 10.50
CA GLY A 506 36.57 3.14 10.16
C GLY A 506 35.75 3.42 8.91
N THR A 507 35.15 2.42 8.26
CA THR A 507 34.20 2.65 7.16
C THR A 507 32.93 3.34 7.69
N THR A 508 32.34 4.19 6.85
CA THR A 508 31.20 5.05 7.18
C THR A 508 30.11 5.03 6.10
N LEU A 509 28.85 5.03 6.54
CA LEU A 509 27.68 5.19 5.70
C LEU A 509 26.80 6.32 6.25
N GLY A 510 26.54 7.33 5.43
CA GLY A 510 25.53 8.36 5.73
C GLY A 510 24.19 8.07 5.04
N HIS A 511 23.09 8.44 5.68
CA HIS A 511 21.78 8.59 5.06
C HIS A 511 21.23 9.97 5.42
N THR A 512 20.77 10.75 4.45
CA THR A 512 20.40 12.16 4.70
C THR A 512 19.02 12.35 5.33
N GLY A 513 18.10 11.41 5.14
CA GLY A 513 16.67 11.68 5.36
C GLY A 513 16.16 12.71 4.36
N LEU A 514 15.06 13.40 4.66
CA LEU A 514 14.46 14.44 3.80
C LEU A 514 14.76 15.88 4.23
N PHE A 515 14.97 16.12 5.53
CA PHE A 515 14.98 17.47 6.12
C PHE A 515 16.29 17.84 6.83
N ALA A 516 17.33 17.01 6.73
CA ALA A 516 18.62 17.34 7.34
C ALA A 516 19.23 18.57 6.65
N ARG A 517 19.16 19.73 7.32
CA ARG A 517 19.75 20.95 6.79
C ARG A 517 21.27 20.79 6.71
N ALA A 518 21.86 21.41 5.70
CA ALA A 518 23.30 21.35 5.49
C ALA A 518 24.07 21.73 6.76
N ASP A 519 23.67 22.81 7.45
CA ASP A 519 24.26 23.27 8.71
C ASP A 519 24.20 22.29 9.87
N HIS A 520 23.25 21.36 9.86
CA HIS A 520 23.07 20.33 10.89
C HIS A 520 23.89 19.07 10.64
N ILE A 521 24.52 18.96 9.48
CA ILE A 521 25.42 17.86 9.14
C ILE A 521 26.71 18.07 9.94
N PRO A 522 27.03 17.19 10.91
CA PRO A 522 28.20 17.35 11.76
C PRO A 522 29.49 17.46 10.95
N PRO A 523 30.51 18.21 11.40
CA PRO A 523 31.77 18.33 10.66
C PRO A 523 32.50 17.00 10.43
N ASP A 524 32.35 16.04 11.36
CA ASP A 524 32.86 14.67 11.29
C ASP A 524 32.05 13.77 10.33
N LEU A 525 31.00 14.30 9.73
CA LEU A 525 30.28 13.68 8.61
C LEU A 525 30.80 14.08 7.24
N ARG A 526 31.79 14.98 7.17
CA ARG A 526 32.46 15.29 5.91
C ARG A 526 33.28 14.08 5.48
N GLU A 527 33.20 13.75 4.19
CA GLU A 527 33.98 12.69 3.55
C GLU A 527 33.63 11.25 3.98
N VAL A 528 32.34 10.95 4.18
CA VAL A 528 31.91 9.54 4.35
C VAL A 528 32.21 8.69 3.12
N ASP A 529 32.40 7.38 3.34
CA ASP A 529 32.75 6.45 2.25
C ASP A 529 31.59 6.24 1.28
N ALA A 530 30.35 6.16 1.79
CA ALA A 530 29.17 6.32 0.98
C ALA A 530 28.07 7.11 1.68
N MET A 531 27.23 7.76 0.88
CA MET A 531 26.04 8.45 1.33
C MET A 531 24.84 8.00 0.50
N ILE A 532 23.75 7.66 1.16
CA ILE A 532 22.42 7.52 0.57
C ILE A 532 21.75 8.89 0.64
N LEU A 533 21.55 9.51 -0.52
CA LEU A 533 20.96 10.84 -0.66
C LEU A 533 19.58 10.72 -1.30
N SER A 534 18.55 11.05 -0.53
CA SER A 534 17.20 11.17 -1.08
C SER A 534 17.13 12.27 -2.14
N ALA A 535 16.60 11.92 -3.31
CA ALA A 535 16.30 12.89 -4.35
C ALA A 535 15.09 13.79 -3.98
N GLU A 536 14.26 13.37 -3.03
CA GLU A 536 13.18 14.16 -2.44
C GLU A 536 13.63 15.05 -1.26
N HIS A 537 14.92 15.03 -0.91
CA HIS A 537 15.46 15.91 0.12
C HIS A 537 15.19 17.39 -0.24
N VAL A 538 14.90 18.24 0.74
CA VAL A 538 14.50 19.64 0.48
C VAL A 538 15.56 20.47 -0.26
N THR A 539 16.84 20.13 -0.07
CA THR A 539 17.99 20.73 -0.77
C THR A 539 19.05 19.67 -1.10
N PRO A 540 18.78 18.75 -2.06
CA PRO A 540 19.57 17.52 -2.20
C PRO A 540 21.00 17.81 -2.66
N HIS A 541 21.17 18.75 -3.60
CA HIS A 541 22.48 19.16 -4.11
C HIS A 541 23.34 19.83 -3.03
N VAL A 542 22.77 20.71 -2.20
CA VAL A 542 23.49 21.39 -1.11
C VAL A 542 23.95 20.39 -0.05
N ALA A 543 23.07 19.46 0.35
CA ALA A 543 23.39 18.42 1.31
C ALA A 543 24.51 17.51 0.80
N GLY A 544 24.41 17.05 -0.45
CA GLY A 544 25.41 16.19 -1.07
C GLY A 544 26.78 16.85 -1.24
N GLN A 545 26.82 18.11 -1.70
CA GLN A 545 28.08 18.87 -1.83
C GLN A 545 28.74 19.13 -0.47
N ARG A 546 27.94 19.33 0.59
CA ARG A 546 28.48 19.58 1.93
C ARG A 546 29.05 18.32 2.60
N ILE A 547 28.37 17.18 2.44
CA ILE A 547 28.87 15.90 2.96
C ILE A 547 30.09 15.45 2.18
N ALA A 548 30.12 15.71 0.87
CA ALA A 548 31.26 15.39 0.00
C ALA A 548 31.65 13.90 0.08
N ALA A 549 30.67 13.00 0.06
CA ALA A 549 30.90 11.56 0.13
C ALA A 549 31.77 11.06 -1.03
N LYS A 550 32.59 10.02 -0.79
CA LYS A 550 33.38 9.38 -1.86
C LYS A 550 32.49 8.77 -2.94
N LEU A 551 31.32 8.27 -2.54
CA LEU A 551 30.25 7.83 -3.44
C LEU A 551 28.87 8.24 -2.90
N THR A 552 28.10 8.94 -3.72
CA THR A 552 26.68 9.22 -3.44
C THR A 552 25.80 8.19 -4.15
N VAL A 553 24.97 7.47 -3.40
CA VAL A 553 23.92 6.60 -3.93
C VAL A 553 22.61 7.40 -3.88
N LEU A 554 21.96 7.58 -5.02
CA LEU A 554 20.67 8.29 -5.04
C LEU A 554 19.54 7.37 -4.57
N ASP A 555 18.71 7.90 -3.68
CA ASP A 555 17.51 7.28 -3.12
C ASP A 555 16.24 8.05 -3.53
N ASP A 556 15.07 7.47 -3.28
CA ASP A 556 13.77 8.02 -3.68
C ASP A 556 13.69 8.27 -5.21
N VAL A 557 14.41 7.43 -5.97
CA VAL A 557 14.39 7.34 -7.43
C VAL A 557 13.92 5.94 -7.84
N LEU A 558 13.31 5.84 -9.03
CA LEU A 558 12.72 4.59 -9.52
C LEU A 558 11.69 4.01 -8.51
N GLN A 559 10.79 4.87 -8.05
CA GLN A 559 9.67 4.53 -7.16
C GLN A 559 8.33 4.97 -7.75
N CYS A 560 7.25 4.36 -7.27
CA CYS A 560 5.89 4.85 -7.52
C CYS A 560 5.70 6.22 -6.86
N ALA A 561 4.74 7.00 -7.36
CA ALA A 561 4.37 8.23 -6.68
C ALA A 561 3.83 7.93 -5.29
N ARG A 562 4.13 8.80 -4.32
CA ARG A 562 3.62 8.73 -2.94
C ARG A 562 2.72 9.90 -2.58
N ARG A 563 3.08 11.10 -3.06
CA ARG A 563 2.34 12.34 -2.83
C ARG A 563 1.50 12.71 -4.06
N ALA A 564 0.40 13.41 -3.85
CA ALA A 564 -0.44 13.89 -4.95
C ALA A 564 0.30 14.89 -5.85
N GLY A 565 -0.15 15.00 -7.10
CA GLY A 565 0.38 15.94 -8.08
C GLY A 565 1.68 15.49 -8.76
N SER A 566 2.28 16.38 -9.55
CA SER A 566 3.53 16.15 -10.28
C SER A 566 4.78 16.07 -9.39
N GLU A 567 4.65 16.48 -8.13
CA GLU A 567 5.73 16.46 -7.13
C GLU A 567 5.86 15.10 -6.42
N GLY A 568 5.01 14.13 -6.77
CA GLY A 568 4.89 12.86 -6.05
C GLY A 568 5.99 11.83 -6.26
N ARG A 569 6.91 12.04 -7.20
CA ARG A 569 8.08 11.17 -7.48
C ARG A 569 9.17 11.95 -8.20
N VAL A 570 10.42 11.53 -8.02
CA VAL A 570 11.54 11.98 -8.86
C VAL A 570 11.66 11.07 -10.08
N SER A 571 11.60 11.65 -11.28
CA SER A 571 11.80 10.90 -12.53
C SER A 571 13.26 10.49 -12.70
N LEU A 572 13.52 9.51 -13.57
CA LEU A 572 14.89 9.14 -13.92
C LEU A 572 15.69 10.33 -14.49
N GLU A 573 15.03 11.21 -15.24
CA GLU A 573 15.66 12.42 -15.79
C GLU A 573 16.04 13.41 -14.68
N GLY A 574 15.15 13.64 -13.72
CA GLY A 574 15.45 14.47 -12.54
C GLY A 574 16.58 13.88 -11.69
N ALA A 575 16.68 12.54 -11.63
CA ALA A 575 17.81 11.88 -10.98
C ALA A 575 19.14 12.17 -11.70
N PHE A 576 19.17 12.15 -13.04
CA PHE A 576 20.38 12.52 -13.80
C PHE A 576 20.74 14.00 -13.62
N GLU A 577 19.77 14.89 -13.61
CA GLU A 577 20.01 16.32 -13.31
C GLU A 577 20.64 16.49 -11.92
N LEU A 578 20.13 15.76 -10.92
CA LEU A 578 20.71 15.75 -9.58
C LEU A 578 22.15 15.21 -9.57
N GLN A 579 22.44 14.11 -10.27
CA GLN A 579 23.82 13.62 -10.43
C GLN A 579 24.75 14.71 -11.01
N GLY A 580 24.27 15.46 -11.99
CA GLY A 580 24.99 16.59 -12.58
C GLY A 580 25.20 17.76 -11.60
N ALA A 581 24.23 18.03 -10.72
CA ALA A 581 24.33 19.08 -9.70
C ALA A 581 25.27 18.73 -8.53
N LEU A 582 25.54 17.44 -8.31
CA LEU A 582 26.41 16.95 -7.24
C LEU A 582 27.92 17.07 -7.53
N ARG A 583 28.31 17.67 -8.65
CA ARG A 583 29.74 17.90 -8.98
C ARG A 583 30.45 18.66 -7.85
N PRO A 584 31.71 18.30 -7.52
CA PRO A 584 32.58 17.34 -8.19
C PRO A 584 32.49 15.90 -7.61
N HIS A 585 31.39 15.52 -6.96
CA HIS A 585 31.28 14.22 -6.30
C HIS A 585 30.72 13.13 -7.24
N ARG A 586 31.22 11.90 -7.03
CA ARG A 586 30.77 10.71 -7.78
C ARG A 586 29.41 10.25 -7.28
N SER A 587 28.58 9.74 -8.18
CA SER A 587 27.25 9.24 -7.81
C SER A 587 26.83 8.00 -8.59
N VAL A 588 25.84 7.26 -8.07
CA VAL A 588 25.28 6.07 -8.72
C VAL A 588 23.78 5.97 -8.46
N ILE A 589 23.04 5.49 -9.46
CA ILE A 589 21.64 5.08 -9.33
C ILE A 589 21.61 3.54 -9.30
N LEU A 590 21.06 2.98 -8.23
CA LEU A 590 20.83 1.55 -8.08
C LEU A 590 19.35 1.26 -8.36
N ALA A 591 19.09 0.36 -9.30
CA ALA A 591 17.75 -0.14 -9.57
C ALA A 591 17.35 -1.19 -8.51
N PRO A 592 16.04 -1.51 -8.38
CA PRO A 592 15.54 -2.63 -7.59
C PRO A 592 16.39 -3.89 -7.68
N GLY A 593 16.90 -4.37 -6.53
CA GLY A 593 17.70 -5.59 -6.42
C GLY A 593 19.18 -5.44 -6.74
N GLU A 594 19.61 -4.27 -7.22
CA GLU A 594 21.03 -4.01 -7.46
C GLU A 594 21.81 -3.84 -6.16
N THR A 595 23.13 -4.03 -6.26
CA THR A 595 24.02 -3.92 -5.11
C THR A 595 25.29 -3.19 -5.46
N ARG A 596 25.93 -2.61 -4.45
CA ARG A 596 27.28 -2.06 -4.52
C ARG A 596 28.07 -2.47 -3.28
N VAL A 597 29.30 -2.92 -3.48
CA VAL A 597 30.25 -3.07 -2.37
C VAL A 597 30.99 -1.75 -2.20
N ILE A 598 31.02 -1.27 -0.97
CA ILE A 598 31.68 -0.04 -0.53
C ILE A 598 32.87 -0.45 0.33
N HIS A 599 34.02 0.11 0.00
CA HIS A 599 35.25 -0.01 0.76
C HIS A 599 35.69 1.39 1.19
N ARG A 600 36.54 1.45 2.20
CA ARG A 600 37.17 2.69 2.66
C ARG A 600 38.12 3.29 1.62
#